data_AF-A0A3G8M7E9-F1
#
_entry.id   AF-A0A3G8M7E9-F1
#
_cell.length_a   1.000
_cell.length_b   1.000
_cell.length_c   1.000
_cell.angle_alpha   90.00
_cell.angle_beta   90.00
_cell.angle_gamma   90.00
#
_symmetry.space_group_name_H-M   'P 1'
#
loop_
_entity.id
_entity.type
_entity.pdbx_description
1 polymer ?
#
loop_
_entity_poly.entity_id
_entity_poly.type
_entity_poly.pdbx_seq_one_letter_code
_entity_poly.pdbx_strand_id
1 'polypeptide(L)'
;MTQSASIRPARAGGGFPTAAAIILGVGLGIFFDGIVLHQLLQWHHLVSNWSPAGTVEGMEFNTYWDGMLHSFAYVCVGVGLFLLWRASRRGYMWSGRRLAGALLIGWGGFNLYDGVINHLVLGIHHVNERVDRAQWPIYDAGFIIWGAAMLLAGFLLLRGGKAEAGSEA
;
A
#
# COMPACT_ATOMS: atom_id res chain seq x y z
N MET A 1 -44.67 40.86 0.96
CA MET A 1 -44.22 39.52 0.53
C MET A 1 -42.76 39.62 0.11
N THR A 2 -41.82 39.38 1.03
CA THR A 2 -40.39 39.28 0.74
C THR A 2 -40.00 37.80 0.79
N GLN A 3 -39.72 37.25 -0.38
CA GLN A 3 -39.33 35.85 -0.54
C GLN A 3 -37.90 35.70 0.01
N SER A 4 -37.76 35.11 1.19
CA SER A 4 -36.45 34.77 1.76
C SER A 4 -35.80 33.72 0.88
N ALA A 5 -34.71 34.09 0.22
CA ALA A 5 -33.89 33.17 -0.55
C ALA A 5 -33.31 32.12 0.42
N SER A 6 -33.86 30.92 0.38
CA SER A 6 -33.30 29.75 1.06
C SER A 6 -31.91 29.49 0.47
N ILE A 7 -30.87 29.99 1.13
CA ILE A 7 -29.49 29.55 0.88
C ILE A 7 -29.45 28.09 1.32
N ARG A 8 -29.53 27.16 0.35
CA ARG A 8 -29.26 25.76 0.63
C ARG A 8 -27.79 25.66 1.05
N PRO A 9 -27.46 25.22 2.27
CA PRO A 9 -26.07 24.96 2.61
C PRO A 9 -25.52 23.95 1.61
N ALA A 10 -24.31 24.21 1.09
CA ALA A 10 -23.59 23.25 0.27
C ALA A 10 -23.57 21.93 1.04
N ARG A 11 -24.05 20.83 0.43
CA ARG A 11 -23.99 19.50 1.04
C ARG A 11 -22.53 19.11 1.25
N ALA A 12 -21.97 19.47 2.40
CA ALA A 12 -20.76 18.86 2.92
C ALA A 12 -21.16 17.53 3.54
N GLY A 13 -20.87 16.43 2.85
CA GLY A 13 -21.30 15.09 3.29
C GLY A 13 -20.66 13.96 2.50
N GLY A 14 -19.38 14.12 2.12
CA GLY A 14 -18.61 13.03 1.53
C GLY A 14 -18.17 12.04 2.60
N GLY A 15 -18.40 10.74 2.39
CA GLY A 15 -17.83 9.68 3.22
C GLY A 15 -16.30 9.69 3.18
N PHE A 16 -15.63 8.97 4.10
CA PHE A 16 -14.16 8.94 4.18
C PHE A 16 -13.50 8.59 2.82
N PRO A 17 -12.44 9.32 2.39
CA PRO A 17 -11.78 9.13 1.09
C PRO A 17 -10.94 7.84 1.03
N THR A 18 -11.62 6.69 1.09
CA THR A 18 -11.01 5.36 1.26
C THR A 18 -10.03 5.02 0.14
N ALA A 19 -10.40 5.27 -1.12
CA ALA A 19 -9.53 4.99 -2.27
C ALA A 19 -8.21 5.78 -2.22
N ALA A 20 -8.25 7.04 -1.77
CA ALA A 20 -7.05 7.85 -1.64
C ALA A 20 -6.07 7.27 -0.61
N ALA A 21 -6.61 6.80 0.52
CA ALA A 21 -5.82 6.13 1.55
C ALA A 21 -5.31 4.75 1.11
N ILE A 22 -6.08 3.98 0.33
CA ILE A 22 -5.60 2.71 -0.26
C ILE A 22 -4.42 2.95 -1.21
N ILE A 23 -4.54 3.92 -2.12
CA ILE A 23 -3.46 4.29 -3.06
C ILE A 23 -2.21 4.72 -2.29
N LEU A 24 -2.38 5.52 -1.23
CA LEU A 24 -1.28 5.89 -0.35
C LEU A 24 -0.64 4.66 0.31
N GLY A 25 -1.46 3.72 0.80
CA GLY A 25 -1.00 2.47 1.40
C GLY A 25 -0.18 1.61 0.44
N VAL A 26 -0.61 1.49 -0.83
CA VAL A 26 0.15 0.81 -1.88
C VAL A 26 1.53 1.46 -2.04
N GLY A 27 1.58 2.78 -2.20
CA GLY A 27 2.85 3.49 -2.37
C GLY A 27 3.79 3.34 -1.17
N LEU A 28 3.25 3.39 0.05
CA LEU A 28 4.05 3.17 1.28
C LEU A 28 4.57 1.73 1.38
N GLY A 29 3.77 0.74 1.00
CA GLY A 29 4.21 -0.66 0.98
C GLY A 29 5.35 -0.90 0.01
N ILE A 30 5.24 -0.37 -1.21
CA ILE A 30 6.29 -0.46 -2.22
C ILE A 30 7.57 0.24 -1.76
N PHE A 31 7.46 1.43 -1.15
CA PHE A 31 8.63 2.11 -0.59
C PHE A 31 9.28 1.34 0.55
N PHE A 32 8.49 0.76 1.45
CA PHE A 32 9.05 -0.02 2.54
C PHE A 32 9.82 -1.23 2.02
N ASP A 33 9.23 -1.95 1.06
CA ASP A 33 9.85 -3.08 0.40
C ASP A 33 11.14 -2.69 -0.33
N GLY A 34 11.07 -1.68 -1.20
CA GLY A 34 12.23 -1.19 -1.93
C GLY A 34 13.34 -0.58 -1.06
N ILE A 35 13.01 0.15 0.00
CA ILE A 35 14.02 0.73 0.90
C ILE A 35 14.56 -0.34 1.83
N VAL A 36 13.70 -1.05 2.55
CA VAL A 36 14.13 -1.95 3.61
C VAL A 36 14.64 -3.26 3.03
N LEU A 37 13.89 -3.91 2.15
CA LEU A 37 14.27 -5.23 1.64
C LEU A 37 15.28 -5.13 0.50
N HIS A 38 15.13 -4.19 -0.45
CA HIS A 38 16.07 -4.09 -1.57
C HIS A 38 17.36 -3.33 -1.23
N GLN A 39 17.28 -2.23 -0.48
CA GLN A 39 18.44 -1.34 -0.31
C GLN A 39 19.17 -1.52 1.02
N LEU A 40 18.44 -1.57 2.15
CA LEU A 40 19.06 -1.70 3.47
C LEU A 40 19.49 -3.14 3.76
N LEU A 41 18.58 -4.09 3.59
CA LEU A 41 18.84 -5.50 3.83
C LEU A 41 19.44 -6.19 2.62
N GLN A 42 19.16 -5.67 1.41
CA GLN A 42 19.62 -6.23 0.14
C GLN A 42 19.29 -7.72 0.02
N TRP A 43 18.10 -8.09 0.49
CA TRP A 43 17.62 -9.47 0.47
C TRP A 43 17.26 -9.90 -0.94
N HIS A 44 16.74 -8.98 -1.75
CA HIS A 44 16.42 -9.17 -3.16
C HIS A 44 16.33 -7.81 -3.86
N HIS A 45 16.27 -7.83 -5.18
CA HIS A 45 15.89 -6.69 -6.02
C HIS A 45 14.75 -7.12 -6.95
N LEU A 46 14.08 -6.17 -7.60
CA LEU A 46 12.88 -6.43 -8.40
C LEU A 46 13.06 -7.54 -9.45
N VAL A 47 14.25 -7.73 -10.00
CA VAL A 47 14.50 -8.74 -11.05
C VAL A 47 15.70 -9.63 -10.73
N SER A 48 16.06 -9.74 -9.44
CA SER A 48 17.32 -10.37 -9.00
C SER A 48 17.42 -11.87 -9.29
N ASN A 49 16.30 -12.60 -9.34
CA ASN A 49 16.33 -14.01 -9.71
C ASN A 49 16.59 -14.20 -11.21
N TRP A 50 16.18 -13.25 -12.05
CA TRP A 50 16.41 -13.27 -13.50
C TRP A 50 17.77 -12.68 -13.89
N SER A 51 18.22 -11.65 -13.17
CA SER A 51 19.52 -11.00 -13.35
C SER A 51 20.22 -10.89 -11.99
N PRO A 52 21.09 -11.86 -11.63
CA PRO A 52 21.72 -11.88 -10.32
C PRO A 52 22.58 -10.64 -10.03
N ALA A 53 22.41 -10.05 -8.85
CA ALA A 53 23.13 -8.84 -8.41
C ALA A 53 24.58 -9.09 -7.96
N GLY A 54 25.22 -10.17 -8.43
CA GLY A 54 26.60 -10.54 -8.05
C GLY A 54 27.69 -9.85 -8.88
N THR A 55 27.31 -9.17 -9.97
CA THR A 55 28.21 -8.41 -10.85
C THR A 55 27.81 -6.94 -10.88
N VAL A 56 28.72 -6.07 -11.35
CA VAL A 56 28.41 -4.63 -11.51
C VAL A 56 27.25 -4.43 -12.48
N GLU A 57 27.28 -5.09 -13.65
CA GLU A 57 26.21 -5.02 -14.65
C GLU A 57 24.86 -5.51 -14.08
N GLY A 58 24.86 -6.62 -13.34
CA GLY A 58 23.66 -7.13 -12.68
C GLY A 58 23.12 -6.16 -11.64
N MET A 59 23.99 -5.54 -10.83
CA MET A 59 23.58 -4.50 -9.88
C MET A 59 23.03 -3.25 -10.56
N GLU A 60 23.63 -2.78 -11.65
CA GLU A 60 23.13 -1.62 -12.40
C GLU A 60 21.73 -1.88 -12.97
N PHE A 61 21.51 -3.08 -13.54
CA PHE A 61 20.21 -3.48 -14.06
C PHE A 61 19.13 -3.56 -12.97
N ASN A 62 19.45 -4.18 -11.83
CA ASN A 62 18.54 -4.23 -10.68
C ASN A 62 18.27 -2.85 -10.09
N THR A 63 19.30 -2.01 -9.97
CA THR A 63 19.17 -0.64 -9.47
C THR A 63 18.23 0.19 -10.35
N TYR A 64 18.32 0.03 -11.67
CA TYR A 64 17.40 0.69 -12.60
C TYR A 64 15.95 0.27 -12.37
N TRP A 65 15.68 -1.03 -12.28
CA TRP A 65 14.33 -1.55 -12.10
C TRP A 65 13.76 -1.25 -10.72
N ASP A 66 14.57 -1.31 -9.67
CA ASP A 66 14.23 -0.79 -8.36
C ASP A 66 13.85 0.69 -8.46
N GLY A 67 14.63 1.51 -9.16
CA GLY A 67 14.32 2.92 -9.37
C GLY A 67 12.98 3.15 -10.09
N MET A 68 12.62 2.30 -11.04
CA MET A 68 11.31 2.34 -11.71
C MET A 68 10.17 1.99 -10.75
N LEU A 69 10.34 0.95 -9.93
CA LEU A 69 9.39 0.58 -8.88
C LEU A 69 9.21 1.72 -7.86
N HIS A 70 10.30 2.33 -7.41
CA HIS A 70 10.26 3.48 -6.49
C HIS A 70 9.59 4.71 -7.13
N SER A 71 9.80 4.94 -8.42
CA SER A 71 9.12 6.02 -9.15
C SER A 71 7.60 5.81 -9.18
N PHE A 72 7.15 4.57 -9.39
CA PHE A 72 5.73 4.21 -9.28
C PHE A 72 5.20 4.43 -7.85
N ALA A 73 5.95 3.99 -6.83
CA ALA A 73 5.62 4.25 -5.42
C ALA A 73 5.48 5.74 -5.12
N TYR A 74 6.40 6.56 -5.63
CA TYR A 74 6.38 8.02 -5.49
C TYR A 74 5.11 8.64 -6.07
N VAL A 75 4.70 8.20 -7.26
CA VAL A 75 3.44 8.61 -7.88
C VAL A 75 2.24 8.20 -7.03
N CYS A 76 2.19 6.95 -6.55
CA CYS A 76 1.11 6.49 -5.67
C CYS A 76 1.02 7.33 -4.38
N VAL A 77 2.14 7.59 -3.72
CA VAL A 77 2.18 8.45 -2.52
C VAL A 77 1.71 9.87 -2.85
N GLY A 78 2.23 10.48 -3.92
CA GLY A 78 1.85 11.83 -4.34
C GLY A 78 0.36 11.96 -4.67
N VAL A 79 -0.18 11.01 -5.43
CA VAL A 79 -1.62 10.96 -5.76
C VAL A 79 -2.46 10.73 -4.51
N GLY A 80 -2.09 9.77 -3.67
CA GLY A 80 -2.79 9.47 -2.42
C GLY A 80 -2.87 10.69 -1.49
N LEU A 81 -1.73 11.36 -1.26
CA LEU A 81 -1.65 12.58 -0.47
C LEU A 81 -2.45 13.73 -1.10
N PHE A 82 -2.35 13.95 -2.41
CA PHE A 82 -3.09 14.99 -3.11
C PHE A 82 -4.61 14.79 -2.98
N LEU A 83 -5.08 13.55 -3.15
CA LEU A 83 -6.51 13.22 -3.03
C LEU A 83 -7.00 13.36 -1.58
N LEU A 84 -6.20 12.95 -0.59
CA LEU A 84 -6.49 13.16 0.83
C LEU A 84 -6.56 14.66 1.18
N TRP A 85 -5.60 15.45 0.68
CA TRP A 85 -5.60 16.91 0.84
C TRP A 85 -6.83 17.55 0.19
N ARG A 86 -7.18 17.16 -1.03
CA ARG A 86 -8.39 17.65 -1.70
C ARG A 86 -9.67 17.28 -0.94
N ALA A 87 -9.71 16.08 -0.35
CA ALA A 87 -10.83 15.65 0.49
C ALA A 87 -10.92 16.45 1.80
N SER A 88 -9.79 16.85 2.40
CA SER A 88 -9.77 17.70 3.59
C SER A 88 -10.42 19.07 3.33
N ARG A 89 -10.14 19.65 2.16
CA ARG A 89 -10.77 20.91 1.69
C ARG A 89 -12.25 20.72 1.33
N ARG A 90 -12.64 19.48 1.03
CA ARG A 90 -13.98 18.95 0.69
C ARG A 90 -15.02 18.95 1.81
N GLY A 91 -14.61 19.09 3.06
CA GLY A 91 -15.47 18.79 4.22
C GLY A 91 -15.79 17.29 4.37
N TYR A 92 -14.90 16.40 3.90
CA TYR A 92 -15.04 14.96 4.10
C TYR A 92 -14.82 14.60 5.58
N MET A 93 -15.55 13.59 6.07
CA MET A 93 -15.39 13.14 7.46
C MET A 93 -14.07 12.37 7.63
N TRP A 94 -13.22 12.85 8.52
CA TRP A 94 -11.96 12.23 8.89
C TRP A 94 -12.16 11.16 9.96
N SER A 95 -11.41 10.06 9.84
CA SER A 95 -11.37 9.00 10.84
C SER A 95 -10.00 8.33 10.80
N GLY A 96 -9.26 8.41 11.91
CA GLY A 96 -7.97 7.73 12.04
C GLY A 96 -8.09 6.22 11.86
N ARG A 97 -9.16 5.61 12.41
CA ARG A 97 -9.45 4.18 12.21
C ARG A 97 -9.63 3.81 10.74
N ARG A 98 -10.41 4.61 9.99
CA ARG A 98 -10.62 4.33 8.55
C ARG A 98 -9.38 4.60 7.72
N LEU A 99 -8.58 5.61 8.08
CA LEU A 99 -7.28 5.87 7.45
C LEU A 99 -6.33 4.70 7.66
N ALA A 100 -6.12 4.27 8.91
CA ALA A 100 -5.29 3.12 9.21
C ALA A 100 -5.78 1.86 8.50
N GLY A 101 -7.09 1.60 8.52
CA GLY A 101 -7.67 0.47 7.82
C GLY A 101 -7.42 0.48 6.31
N ALA A 102 -7.66 1.62 5.66
CA ALA A 102 -7.44 1.77 4.23
C ALA A 102 -5.96 1.71 3.83
N LEU A 103 -5.05 2.26 4.65
CA LEU A 103 -3.60 2.13 4.44
C LEU A 103 -3.15 0.67 4.50
N LEU A 104 -3.63 -0.09 5.49
CA LEU A 104 -3.33 -1.52 5.62
C LEU A 104 -3.89 -2.33 4.44
N ILE A 105 -5.07 -1.98 3.93
CA ILE A 105 -5.60 -2.59 2.71
C ILE A 105 -4.67 -2.34 1.52
N GLY A 106 -4.20 -1.11 1.33
CA GLY A 106 -3.29 -0.78 0.23
C GLY A 106 -1.96 -1.51 0.33
N TRP A 107 -1.32 -1.45 1.50
CA TRP A 107 -0.04 -2.10 1.74
C TRP A 107 -0.16 -3.62 1.64
N GLY A 108 -1.10 -4.23 2.37
CA GLY A 108 -1.32 -5.67 2.34
C GLY A 108 -1.68 -6.18 0.94
N GLY A 109 -2.42 -5.38 0.17
CA GLY A 109 -2.74 -5.68 -1.22
C GLY A 109 -1.50 -5.70 -2.12
N PHE A 110 -0.58 -4.76 -1.95
CA PHE A 110 0.73 -4.80 -2.61
C PHE A 110 1.51 -6.07 -2.23
N ASN A 111 1.65 -6.36 -0.93
CA ASN A 111 2.39 -7.55 -0.47
C ASN A 111 1.82 -8.85 -1.04
N LEU A 112 0.49 -8.99 -1.10
CA LEU A 112 -0.12 -10.17 -1.72
C LEU A 112 0.08 -10.22 -3.22
N TYR A 113 -0.04 -9.08 -3.91
CA TYR A 113 0.21 -9.02 -5.34
C TYR A 113 1.65 -9.42 -5.66
N ASP A 114 2.63 -8.80 -5.00
CA ASP A 114 4.04 -9.11 -5.20
C ASP A 114 4.36 -10.55 -4.81
N GLY A 115 3.93 -10.99 -3.62
CA GLY A 115 4.14 -12.36 -3.16
C GLY A 115 3.57 -13.42 -4.09
N VAL A 116 2.33 -13.25 -4.54
CA VAL A 116 1.68 -14.26 -5.39
C VAL A 116 2.18 -14.16 -6.84
N ILE A 117 2.16 -12.97 -7.43
CA ILE A 117 2.46 -12.82 -8.85
C ILE A 117 3.96 -12.88 -9.09
N ASN A 118 4.75 -12.11 -8.34
CA ASN A 118 6.17 -11.95 -8.62
C ASN A 118 7.02 -13.08 -8.02
N HIS A 119 6.73 -13.54 -6.80
CA HIS A 119 7.51 -14.63 -6.19
C HIS A 119 7.03 -16.02 -6.64
N LEU A 120 5.71 -16.28 -6.62
CA LEU A 120 5.20 -17.64 -6.90
C LEU A 120 4.91 -17.91 -8.38
N VAL A 121 4.27 -16.97 -9.09
CA VAL A 121 3.84 -17.21 -10.49
C VAL A 121 4.96 -16.92 -11.48
N LEU A 122 5.60 -15.76 -11.39
CA LEU A 122 6.64 -15.31 -12.31
C LEU A 122 8.04 -15.72 -11.86
N GLY A 123 8.26 -15.83 -10.54
CA GLY A 123 9.58 -16.09 -9.96
C GLY A 123 10.63 -15.06 -10.39
N ILE A 124 10.24 -13.78 -10.45
CA ILE A 124 11.17 -12.70 -10.85
C ILE A 124 12.17 -12.34 -9.73
N HIS A 125 11.74 -12.54 -8.49
CA HIS A 125 12.54 -12.44 -7.27
C HIS A 125 11.88 -13.24 -6.15
N HIS A 126 12.65 -13.57 -5.12
CA HIS A 126 12.15 -14.15 -3.86
C HIS A 126 12.44 -13.22 -2.69
N VAL A 127 11.67 -13.32 -1.60
CA VAL A 127 11.76 -12.35 -0.48
C VAL A 127 13.16 -12.28 0.15
N ASN A 128 13.89 -13.40 0.19
CA ASN A 128 15.26 -13.42 0.69
C ASN A 128 16.13 -14.37 -0.13
N GLU A 129 16.86 -13.81 -1.09
CA GLU A 129 17.76 -14.55 -1.97
C GLU A 129 19.17 -14.71 -1.36
N ARG A 130 19.43 -14.13 -0.18
CA ARG A 130 20.70 -14.27 0.54
C ARG A 130 20.82 -15.59 1.28
N VAL A 131 19.71 -16.28 1.52
CA VAL A 131 19.69 -17.61 2.15
C VAL A 131 19.68 -18.72 1.10
N ASP A 132 19.93 -19.96 1.54
CA ASP A 132 19.85 -21.12 0.67
C ASP A 132 18.50 -21.23 -0.02
N ARG A 133 18.50 -21.61 -1.30
CA ARG A 133 17.28 -21.72 -2.14
C ARG A 133 16.18 -22.59 -1.52
N ALA A 134 16.55 -23.61 -0.75
CA ALA A 134 15.60 -24.47 -0.05
C ALA A 134 14.75 -23.71 0.99
N GLN A 135 15.20 -22.53 1.43
CA GLN A 135 14.53 -21.69 2.43
C GLN A 135 13.66 -20.59 1.81
N TRP A 136 13.81 -20.28 0.51
CA TRP A 136 13.04 -19.21 -0.15
C TRP A 136 11.52 -19.33 0.06
N PRO A 137 10.89 -20.52 -0.08
CA PRO A 137 9.44 -20.66 0.09
C PRO A 137 8.95 -20.26 1.49
N ILE A 138 9.80 -20.36 2.51
CA ILE A 138 9.44 -19.98 3.89
C ILE A 138 9.31 -18.46 4.00
N TYR A 139 10.24 -17.72 3.39
CA TYR A 139 10.20 -16.26 3.38
C TYR A 139 9.05 -15.72 2.52
N ASP A 140 8.83 -16.30 1.35
CA ASP A 140 7.71 -15.94 0.46
C ASP A 140 6.36 -16.19 1.14
N ALA A 141 6.20 -17.35 1.81
CA ALA A 141 5.01 -17.65 2.59
C ALA A 141 4.81 -16.64 3.74
N GLY A 142 5.88 -16.30 4.46
CA GLY A 142 5.84 -15.29 5.52
C GLY A 142 5.36 -13.93 5.01
N PHE A 143 5.86 -13.48 3.85
CA PHE A 143 5.49 -12.21 3.23
C PHE A 143 4.02 -12.20 2.77
N ILE A 144 3.54 -13.28 2.16
CA ILE A 144 2.13 -13.46 1.74
C ILE A 144 1.21 -13.47 2.96
N ILE A 145 1.55 -14.26 4.00
CA ILE A 145 0.76 -14.32 5.24
C ILE A 145 0.69 -12.94 5.90
N TRP A 146 1.79 -12.20 5.90
CA TRP A 146 1.82 -10.84 6.42
C TRP A 146 0.93 -9.89 5.62
N GLY A 147 0.96 -9.97 4.29
CA GLY A 147 0.04 -9.21 3.42
C GLY A 147 -1.43 -9.54 3.69
N ALA A 148 -1.76 -10.82 3.83
CA ALA A 148 -3.11 -11.28 4.17
C ALA A 148 -3.55 -10.79 5.56
N ALA A 149 -2.66 -10.79 6.55
CA ALA A 149 -2.92 -10.27 7.88
C ALA A 149 -3.21 -8.77 7.87
N MET A 150 -2.45 -7.98 7.10
CA MET A 150 -2.73 -6.56 6.89
C MET A 150 -4.09 -6.34 6.23
N LEU A 151 -4.43 -7.11 5.19
CA LEU A 151 -5.74 -7.01 4.55
C LEU A 151 -6.88 -7.30 5.53
N LEU A 152 -6.76 -8.38 6.31
CA LEU A 152 -7.77 -8.75 7.30
C LEU A 152 -7.92 -7.65 8.37
N ALA A 153 -6.81 -7.17 8.92
CA ALA A 153 -6.83 -6.09 9.91
C ALA A 153 -7.45 -4.82 9.32
N GLY A 154 -7.05 -4.44 8.11
CA GLY A 154 -7.58 -3.27 7.40
C GLY A 154 -9.10 -3.37 7.17
N PHE A 155 -9.56 -4.54 6.76
CA PHE A 155 -10.98 -4.83 6.55
C PHE A 155 -11.80 -4.74 7.84
N LEU A 156 -11.29 -5.30 8.94
CA LEU A 156 -11.95 -5.24 10.25
C LEU A 156 -12.06 -3.79 10.75
N LEU A 157 -11.02 -2.98 10.58
CA LEU A 157 -11.03 -1.55 10.96
C LEU A 157 -12.05 -0.73 10.14
N LEU A 158 -12.24 -1.08 8.86
CA LEU A 158 -13.24 -0.43 8.01
C LEU A 158 -14.68 -0.89 8.34
N ARG A 159 -14.87 -2.12 8.83
CA ARG A 159 -16.18 -2.66 9.22
C ARG A 159 -16.70 -2.16 10.58
N GLY A 160 -15.82 -1.94 11.55
CA GLY A 160 -16.20 -1.55 12.93
C GLY A 160 -16.95 -0.20 13.06
N GLY A 161 -16.99 0.61 12.01
CA GLY A 161 -17.63 1.94 12.00
C GLY A 161 -19.16 2.00 12.03
N LYS A 162 -19.86 0.86 12.10
CA LYS A 162 -21.32 0.83 12.26
C LYS A 162 -21.78 0.67 13.73
N ALA A 163 -20.91 0.23 14.63
CA ALA A 163 -21.29 -0.09 16.02
C ALA A 163 -21.27 1.12 16.97
N GLU A 164 -20.50 2.17 16.69
CA GLU A 164 -20.40 3.36 17.56
C GLU A 164 -21.58 4.34 17.42
N ALA A 165 -22.38 4.23 16.36
CA ALA A 165 -23.54 5.12 16.15
C ALA A 165 -24.83 4.67 16.87
N GLY A 166 -24.79 3.55 17.62
CA GLY A 166 -25.96 2.98 18.31
C GLY A 166 -25.89 3.00 19.84
N SER A 167 -24.83 3.58 20.42
CA SER A 167 -24.65 3.64 21.89
C SER A 167 -24.93 5.04 22.48
N GLU A 168 -25.28 6.02 21.65
CA GLU A 168 -25.59 7.40 22.07
C GLU A 168 -27.04 7.83 21.75
N ALA A 169 -27.95 6.86 21.59
CA ALA A 169 -29.39 7.11 21.38
C ALA A 169 -30.23 6.60 22.55
#